data_AF-A0A7W1YDZ8-F1
#
_entry.id   AF-A0A7W1YDZ8-F1
#
_cell.length_a   1.000
_cell.length_b   1.000
_cell.length_c   1.000
_cell.angle_alpha   90.00
_cell.angle_beta   90.00
_cell.angle_gamma   90.00
#
_symmetry.space_group_name_H-M   'P 1'
#
loop_
_entity.id
_entity.type
_entity.pdbx_description
1 polymer ?
#
loop_
_entity_poly.entity_id
_entity_poly.type
_entity_poly.pdbx_seq_one_letter_code
_entity_poly.pdbx_strand_id
1 'polypeptide(L)'
;MAKSDFFQNAKRIVEQAIGEQMDGSPLSGNRTTALQADRLKPAPPKDRLAVELGRRGGIKGGKARAEKLSAEKLSKIGKKGATARWHSAKPKP
;
A
#
# COMPACT_ATOMS: atom_id res chain seq x y z
N MET A 1 -14.04 24.65 -35.44
CA MET A 1 -13.21 24.10 -34.35
C MET A 1 -12.94 25.22 -33.36
N ALA A 2 -13.48 25.15 -32.15
CA ALA A 2 -13.18 26.15 -31.13
C ALA A 2 -11.68 26.06 -30.77
N LYS A 3 -10.95 27.17 -30.88
CA LYS A 3 -9.56 27.27 -30.42
C LYS A 3 -9.54 26.90 -28.94
N SER A 4 -8.82 25.84 -28.59
CA SER A 4 -8.59 25.49 -27.18
C SER A 4 -7.91 26.68 -26.48
N ASP A 5 -8.56 27.23 -25.47
CA ASP A 5 -8.05 28.34 -24.66
C ASP A 5 -6.75 27.92 -23.96
N PHE A 6 -5.69 28.72 -24.14
CA PHE A 6 -4.36 28.49 -23.57
C PHE A 6 -4.42 28.29 -22.05
N PHE A 7 -5.25 29.08 -21.35
CA PHE A 7 -5.38 29.00 -19.90
C PHE A 7 -6.04 27.70 -19.46
N GLN A 8 -7.02 27.20 -20.22
CA GLN A 8 -7.66 25.92 -19.93
C GLN A 8 -6.72 24.74 -20.17
N ASN A 9 -5.89 24.82 -21.22
CA ASN A 9 -4.86 23.82 -21.47
C ASN A 9 -3.78 23.81 -20.38
N ALA A 10 -3.30 24.99 -19.98
CA ALA A 10 -2.32 25.11 -18.90
C ALA A 10 -2.87 24.58 -17.57
N LYS A 11 -4.10 24.98 -17.21
CA LYS A 11 -4.81 24.46 -16.04
C LYS A 11 -4.88 22.94 -16.04
N ARG A 12 -5.32 22.32 -17.15
CA ARG A 12 -5.41 20.86 -17.27
C ARG A 12 -4.07 20.16 -17.10
N ILE A 13 -2.99 20.71 -17.63
CA ILE A 13 -1.63 20.13 -17.51
C ILE A 13 -1.18 20.14 -16.05
N VAL A 14 -1.36 21.28 -15.37
CA VAL A 14 -0.98 21.43 -13.96
C VAL A 14 -1.78 20.48 -13.08
N GLU A 15 -3.11 20.43 -13.26
CA GLU A 15 -4.01 19.55 -12.51
C GLU A 15 -3.65 18.06 -12.69
N GLN A 16 -3.30 17.65 -13.90
CA GLN A 16 -2.84 16.29 -14.16
C GLN A 16 -1.48 15.97 -13.53
N ALA A 17 -0.56 16.95 -13.49
CA ALA A 17 0.76 16.78 -12.89
C ALA A 17 0.71 16.70 -11.35
N ILE A 18 -0.16 17.51 -10.71
CA ILE A 18 -0.34 17.51 -9.26
C ILE A 18 -1.26 16.37 -8.79
N GLY A 19 -2.16 15.89 -9.65
CA GLY A 19 -3.14 14.84 -9.30
C GLY A 19 -4.36 15.36 -8.52
N GLU A 20 -4.48 16.67 -8.39
CA GLU A 20 -5.52 17.44 -7.72
C GLU A 20 -5.99 18.55 -8.68
N GLN A 21 -7.17 19.11 -8.42
CA GLN A 21 -7.64 20.31 -9.09
C GLN A 21 -6.94 21.54 -8.50
N MET A 22 -6.94 22.66 -9.23
CA MET A 22 -6.30 23.90 -8.75
C MET A 22 -6.92 24.48 -7.46
N ASP A 23 -8.11 24.02 -7.06
CA ASP A 23 -8.79 24.38 -5.82
C ASP A 23 -8.47 23.42 -4.65
N GLY A 24 -7.57 22.44 -4.86
CA GLY A 24 -7.19 21.43 -3.88
C GLY A 24 -8.17 20.27 -3.76
N SER A 25 -9.25 20.24 -4.55
CA SER A 25 -10.11 19.07 -4.60
C SER A 25 -9.44 17.94 -5.40
N PRO A 26 -9.68 16.66 -5.08
CA PRO A 26 -9.11 15.56 -5.84
C PRO A 26 -9.51 15.61 -7.33
N LEU A 27 -8.59 15.26 -8.23
CA LEU A 27 -8.89 15.18 -9.65
C LEU A 27 -9.86 14.01 -9.91
N SER A 28 -11.15 14.31 -10.07
CA SER A 28 -12.18 13.32 -10.33
C SER A 28 -12.05 12.83 -11.78
N GLY A 29 -11.64 11.57 -11.98
CA GLY A 29 -11.60 10.96 -13.31
C GLY A 29 -10.41 10.05 -13.60
N ASN A 30 -9.36 10.04 -12.76
CA ASN A 30 -8.35 8.99 -12.86
C ASN A 30 -8.81 7.79 -12.00
N ARG A 31 -8.65 6.55 -12.52
CA ARG A 31 -8.99 5.31 -11.79
C ARG A 31 -8.23 5.21 -10.45
N THR A 32 -7.16 5.98 -10.30
CA THR A 32 -6.35 6.08 -9.10
C THR A 32 -7.07 6.80 -7.97
N THR A 33 -7.84 7.87 -8.22
CA THR A 33 -8.43 8.75 -7.18
C THR A 33 -9.64 8.13 -6.52
N ALA A 34 -10.48 7.39 -7.24
CA ALA A 34 -11.57 6.61 -6.64
C ALA A 34 -11.03 5.48 -5.73
N LEU A 35 -9.94 4.82 -6.13
CA LEU A 35 -9.25 3.80 -5.30
C LEU A 35 -8.41 4.42 -4.17
N GLN A 36 -7.96 5.67 -4.32
CA GLN A 36 -7.26 6.42 -3.28
C GLN A 36 -8.23 6.88 -2.19
N ALA A 37 -9.40 7.39 -2.60
CA ALA A 37 -10.45 7.88 -1.71
C ALA A 37 -10.95 6.79 -0.74
N ASP A 38 -10.96 5.52 -1.15
CA ASP A 38 -11.33 4.41 -0.26
C ASP A 38 -10.19 4.02 0.71
N ARG A 39 -8.93 4.20 0.30
CA ARG A 39 -7.75 3.98 1.18
C ARG A 39 -7.55 5.06 2.24
N LEU A 40 -8.03 6.27 1.97
CA LEU A 40 -7.95 7.41 2.90
C LEU A 40 -9.01 7.35 4.01
N LYS A 41 -10.03 6.48 3.87
CA LYS A 41 -11.04 6.30 4.92
C LYS A 41 -10.43 5.57 6.11
N PRO A 42 -10.64 6.04 7.34
CA PRO A 42 -10.24 5.28 8.51
C PRO A 42 -10.96 3.92 8.49
N ALA A 43 -10.20 2.85 8.72
CA ALA A 43 -10.78 1.52 8.85
C ALA A 43 -11.83 1.51 9.97
N PRO A 44 -12.92 0.74 9.83
CA PRO A 44 -13.92 0.63 10.88
C PRO A 44 -13.30 0.15 12.20
N PRO A 45 -13.88 0.54 13.36
CA PRO A 45 -13.39 0.09 14.65
C PRO A 45 -13.41 -1.44 14.73
N LYS A 46 -12.29 -2.03 15.16
CA LYS A 46 -12.16 -3.49 15.31
C LYS A 46 -12.96 -3.97 16.52
N ASP A 47 -13.62 -5.12 16.39
CA ASP A 47 -14.27 -5.80 17.52
C ASP A 47 -13.21 -6.20 18.57
N ARG A 48 -13.42 -5.74 19.81
CA ARG A 48 -12.51 -5.98 20.94
C ARG A 48 -12.37 -7.47 21.26
N LEU A 49 -13.45 -8.25 21.15
CA LEU A 49 -13.42 -9.69 21.41
C LEU A 49 -12.57 -10.42 20.36
N ALA A 50 -12.69 -10.02 19.09
CA ALA A 50 -11.88 -10.59 18.01
C ALA A 50 -10.38 -10.28 18.17
N VAL A 51 -10.04 -9.06 18.61
CA VAL A 51 -8.64 -8.68 18.90
C VAL A 51 -8.06 -9.55 20.02
N GLU A 52 -8.79 -9.71 21.12
CA GLU A 52 -8.33 -10.49 22.27
C GLU A 52 -8.18 -11.98 21.91
N LEU A 53 -9.09 -12.54 21.12
CA LEU A 53 -8.99 -13.90 20.58
C LEU A 53 -7.73 -14.06 19.71
N GLY A 54 -7.50 -13.13 18.77
CA GLY A 54 -6.31 -13.14 17.91
C GLY A 54 -5.01 -13.08 18.71
N ARG A 55 -4.97 -12.24 19.75
CA ARG A 55 -3.83 -12.13 20.68
C ARG A 55 -3.54 -13.45 21.38
N ARG A 56 -4.57 -14.09 21.95
CA ARG A 56 -4.45 -15.40 22.62
C ARG A 56 -3.92 -16.47 21.66
N GLY A 57 -4.42 -16.50 20.43
CA GLY A 57 -3.94 -17.40 19.38
C GLY A 57 -2.48 -17.15 19.00
N GLY A 58 -2.10 -15.88 18.85
CA GLY A 58 -0.74 -15.47 18.52
C GLY A 58 0.30 -15.86 19.57
N ILE A 59 -0.01 -15.72 20.86
CA ILE A 59 0.89 -16.13 21.96
C ILE A 59 1.17 -17.63 21.91
N LYS A 60 0.12 -18.45 21.75
CA LYS A 60 0.26 -19.91 21.66
C LYS A 60 0.96 -20.32 20.36
N GLY A 61 0.53 -19.78 19.23
CA GLY A 61 1.03 -20.12 17.90
C GLY A 61 2.47 -19.68 17.67
N GLY A 62 2.84 -18.49 18.17
CA GLY A 62 4.20 -17.95 18.08
C GLY A 62 5.22 -18.82 18.81
N LYS A 63 4.91 -19.21 20.06
CA LYS A 63 5.75 -20.12 20.84
C LYS A 63 5.89 -21.48 20.15
N ALA A 64 4.78 -22.10 19.73
CA ALA A 64 4.80 -23.37 19.03
C ALA A 64 5.58 -23.31 17.69
N ARG A 65 5.51 -22.18 16.98
CA ARG A 65 6.30 -21.95 15.76
C ARG A 65 7.79 -21.85 16.07
N ALA A 66 8.17 -21.15 17.15
CA ALA A 66 9.56 -21.00 17.56
C ALA A 66 10.17 -22.36 17.95
N GLU A 67 9.47 -23.16 18.75
CA GLU A 67 9.91 -24.50 19.16
C GLU A 67 10.10 -25.46 17.97
N LYS A 68 9.26 -25.35 16.95
CA LYS A 68 9.35 -26.19 15.72
C LYS A 68 10.47 -25.76 14.76
N LEU A 69 11.07 -24.59 14.97
CA LEU A 69 12.03 -24.01 14.03
C LEU A 69 13.46 -24.36 14.46
N SER A 70 14.09 -25.28 13.73
CA SER A 70 15.52 -25.56 13.91
C SER A 70 16.38 -24.42 13.38
N ALA A 71 17.64 -24.35 13.83
CA ALA A 71 18.63 -23.38 13.36
C ALA A 71 18.80 -23.40 11.83
N GLU A 72 18.79 -24.58 11.22
CA GLU A 72 18.86 -24.74 9.76
C GLU A 72 17.64 -24.15 9.04
N LYS A 73 16.43 -24.43 9.54
CA LYS A 73 15.18 -23.90 8.97
C LYS A 73 15.15 -22.37 9.10
N LEU A 74 15.58 -21.85 10.25
CA LEU A 74 15.71 -20.41 10.48
C LEU A 74 16.69 -19.76 9.49
N SER A 75 17.88 -20.37 9.31
CA SER A 75 18.88 -19.90 8.33
C SER A 75 18.33 -19.89 6.90
N LYS A 76 17.60 -20.94 6.50
CA LYS A 76 16.97 -21.03 5.17
C LYS A 76 15.94 -19.92 4.94
N ILE A 77 15.11 -19.61 5.94
CA ILE A 77 14.14 -18.50 5.87
C ILE A 77 14.87 -17.16 5.74
N GLY A 78 15.93 -16.94 6.51
CA GLY A 78 16.74 -15.72 6.44
C GLY A 78 17.35 -15.50 5.06
N LYS A 79 17.99 -16.53 4.49
CA LYS A 79 18.55 -16.50 3.12
C LYS A 79 17.47 -16.16 2.10
N LYS A 80 16.29 -16.82 2.17
CA LYS A 80 15.16 -16.54 1.26
C LYS A 80 14.68 -15.09 1.35
N GLY A 81 14.58 -14.54 2.56
CA GLY A 81 14.22 -13.13 2.78
C GLY A 81 15.25 -12.17 2.21
N ALA A 82 16.55 -12.44 2.42
CA ALA A 82 17.62 -11.66 1.83
C ALA A 82 17.57 -11.68 0.30
N THR A 83 17.41 -12.86 -0.32
CA THR A 83 17.25 -12.97 -1.78
C THR A 83 16.08 -12.15 -2.29
N ALA A 84 14.90 -12.25 -1.66
CA ALA A 84 13.72 -11.49 -2.07
C ALA A 84 13.90 -9.98 -1.97
N ARG A 85 14.64 -9.48 -0.96
CA ARG A 85 14.89 -8.04 -0.79
C ARG A 85 15.96 -7.52 -1.74
N TRP A 86 17.06 -8.27 -1.92
CA TRP A 86 18.26 -7.76 -2.56
C TRP A 86 18.43 -8.18 -4.03
N HIS A 87 17.88 -9.32 -4.46
CA HIS A 87 18.02 -9.82 -5.84
C HIS A 87 16.84 -9.44 -6.75
N SER A 88 15.79 -8.81 -6.23
CA SER A 88 14.59 -8.43 -7.02
C SER A 88 14.70 -7.07 -7.71
N ALA A 89 15.84 -6.38 -7.60
CA ALA A 89 16.09 -5.16 -8.34
C ALA A 89 16.42 -5.49 -9.80
N LYS A 90 15.40 -5.82 -10.60
CA LYS A 90 15.50 -5.58 -12.05
C LYS A 90 15.57 -4.05 -12.21
N PRO A 91 16.66 -3.47 -12.72
CA PRO A 91 16.59 -2.08 -13.16
C PRO A 91 15.49 -2.01 -14.22
N LYS A 92 14.58 -1.06 -14.06
CA LYS A 92 13.58 -0.73 -15.07
C LYS A 92 14.37 -0.22 -16.30
N PRO A 93 14.02 -0.62 -17.54
CA PRO A 93 14.68 -0.07 -18.73
C PRO A 93 14.56 1.46 -18.78
#